data_AF-A0A1Y2C8R2-F1
#
_entry.id   AF-A0A1Y2C8R2-F1
#
_cell.length_a   1.000
_cell.length_b   1.000
_cell.length_c   1.000
_cell.angle_alpha   90.00
_cell.angle_beta   90.00
_cell.angle_gamma   90.00
#
_symmetry.space_group_name_H-M   'P 1'
#
loop_
_entity.id
_entity.type
_entity.pdbx_description
1 polymer ?
#
loop_
_entity_poly.entity_id
_entity_poly.type
_entity_poly.pdbx_seq_one_letter_code
_entity_poly.pdbx_strand_id
1 'polypeptide(L)'
;MADPSFSATASLQSLYSHAHVASLIPPLKVALTPDDVPTILRDIASFAHLFVAGGSQPPAFPPGDGEERIKADQAAQATLGLVHAMRRDSAASVLGLGKKRREVLYTHITGGKHSGRPLVDLFLVTESAIHHYVRSMSKRMVDAIKTPQALGAASELLFVGTRDWAELTRWEKMHVAVEAQRYFHDMKGKALTRRPTGSLETSEVEASIGHQHLPSLTSRQAQRSGVSQSRLRARWA
;
A
#
# COMPACT_ATOMS: atom_id res chain seq x y z
N MET A 1 3.88 -26.06 23.10
CA MET A 1 4.16 -27.00 21.99
C MET A 1 3.11 -26.74 20.92
N ALA A 2 3.51 -26.37 19.70
CA ALA A 2 2.56 -26.25 18.59
C ALA A 2 2.21 -27.67 18.11
N ASP A 3 0.92 -27.93 17.95
CA ASP A 3 0.42 -29.20 17.45
C ASP A 3 0.94 -29.39 16.01
N PRO A 4 1.76 -30.44 15.72
CA PRO A 4 2.34 -30.65 14.40
C PRO A 4 1.31 -30.95 13.31
N SER A 5 0.02 -31.07 13.65
CA SER A 5 -1.08 -31.32 12.71
C SER A 5 -1.69 -30.06 12.09
N PHE A 6 -1.50 -28.87 12.68
CA PHE A 6 -2.18 -27.67 12.20
C PHE A 6 -1.42 -26.99 11.05
N SER A 7 -1.98 -27.08 9.84
CA SER A 7 -1.56 -26.29 8.68
C SER A 7 -2.53 -25.13 8.45
N ALA A 8 -2.09 -23.91 8.74
CA ALA A 8 -2.87 -22.69 8.50
C ALA A 8 -3.26 -22.55 7.02
N THR A 9 -2.33 -22.85 6.10
CA THR A 9 -2.59 -22.81 4.66
C THR A 9 -3.69 -23.77 4.24
N ALA A 10 -3.64 -25.03 4.69
CA ALA A 10 -4.66 -26.03 4.35
C ALA A 10 -6.02 -25.65 4.95
N SER A 11 -6.01 -25.12 6.17
CA SER A 11 -7.24 -24.67 6.85
C SER A 11 -7.89 -23.49 6.12
N LEU A 12 -7.12 -22.49 5.71
CA LEU A 12 -7.62 -21.36 4.91
C LEU A 12 -8.07 -21.79 3.53
N GLN A 13 -7.36 -22.71 2.89
CA GLN A 13 -7.75 -23.25 1.59
C GLN A 13 -9.10 -23.98 1.68
N SER A 14 -9.32 -24.75 2.75
CA SER A 14 -10.61 -25.41 3.01
C SER A 14 -11.71 -24.37 3.29
N LEU A 15 -11.44 -23.43 4.19
CA LEU A 15 -12.37 -22.39 4.61
C LEU A 15 -12.85 -21.52 3.44
N TYR A 16 -11.93 -21.11 2.57
CA TYR A 16 -12.19 -20.21 1.45
C TYR A 16 -12.21 -20.94 0.09
N SER A 17 -12.43 -22.26 0.09
CA SER A 17 -12.49 -23.07 -1.15
C SER A 17 -13.61 -22.64 -2.09
N HIS A 18 -14.71 -22.10 -1.55
CA HIS A 18 -15.89 -21.66 -2.28
C HIS A 18 -15.89 -20.15 -2.60
N ALA A 19 -14.96 -19.40 -2.01
CA ALA A 19 -14.90 -17.96 -2.16
C ALA A 19 -14.17 -17.58 -3.45
N HIS A 20 -14.71 -16.59 -4.16
CA HIS A 20 -14.12 -16.00 -5.36
C HIS A 20 -14.01 -14.49 -5.17
N VAL A 21 -12.98 -13.85 -5.74
CA VAL A 21 -12.81 -12.39 -5.59
C VAL A 21 -14.03 -11.61 -6.11
N ALA A 22 -14.66 -12.09 -7.18
CA ALA A 22 -15.87 -11.51 -7.74
C ALA A 22 -17.08 -11.49 -6.77
N SER A 23 -17.11 -12.35 -5.74
CA SER A 23 -18.13 -12.33 -4.69
C SER A 23 -17.76 -11.44 -3.49
N LEU A 24 -16.47 -11.09 -3.35
CA LEU A 24 -15.95 -10.30 -2.23
C LEU A 24 -15.85 -8.80 -2.55
N ILE A 25 -15.79 -8.46 -3.84
CA ILE A 25 -15.75 -7.08 -4.32
C ILE A 25 -17.06 -6.77 -5.05
N PRO A 26 -17.71 -5.61 -4.82
CA PRO A 26 -18.84 -5.19 -5.61
C PRO A 26 -18.50 -5.21 -7.11
N PRO A 27 -19.29 -5.91 -7.94
CA PRO A 27 -18.98 -6.02 -9.36
C PRO A 27 -19.08 -4.65 -10.03
N LEU A 28 -18.16 -4.38 -10.94
CA LEU A 28 -18.23 -3.16 -11.72
C LEU A 28 -19.41 -3.25 -12.71
N LYS A 29 -20.39 -2.36 -12.56
CA LYS A 29 -21.56 -2.31 -13.44
C LYS A 29 -21.12 -1.93 -14.85
N VAL A 30 -21.66 -2.62 -15.86
CA VAL A 30 -21.42 -2.33 -17.29
C VAL A 30 -21.82 -0.89 -17.63
N ALA A 31 -22.92 -0.41 -17.05
CA ALA A 31 -23.38 0.96 -17.16
C ALA A 31 -23.22 1.68 -15.82
N LEU A 32 -22.17 2.50 -15.70
CA LEU A 32 -21.93 3.31 -14.50
C LEU A 32 -23.01 4.39 -14.35
N THR A 33 -23.64 4.42 -13.18
CA THR A 33 -24.52 5.50 -12.73
C THR A 33 -23.70 6.64 -12.13
N PRO A 34 -24.25 7.87 -12.00
CA PRO A 34 -23.58 8.95 -11.31
C PRO A 34 -23.14 8.59 -9.87
N ASP A 35 -23.93 7.78 -9.17
CA ASP A 35 -23.67 7.38 -7.78
C ASP A 35 -22.49 6.41 -7.63
N ASP A 36 -22.15 5.66 -8.69
CA ASP A 36 -21.01 4.75 -8.68
C ASP A 36 -19.67 5.51 -8.77
N VAL A 37 -19.68 6.70 -9.39
CA VAL A 37 -18.46 7.46 -9.74
C VAL A 37 -17.61 7.84 -8.53
N PRO A 38 -18.16 8.41 -7.43
CA PRO A 38 -17.34 8.80 -6.28
C PRO A 38 -16.59 7.62 -5.65
N THR A 39 -17.26 6.46 -5.53
CA THR A 39 -16.69 5.22 -5.00
C THR A 39 -15.55 4.73 -5.87
N ILE A 40 -15.78 4.62 -7.18
CA ILE A 40 -14.76 4.18 -8.14
C ILE A 40 -13.53 5.11 -8.13
N LEU A 41 -13.75 6.43 -8.16
CA LEU A 41 -12.67 7.41 -8.13
C LEU A 41 -11.90 7.39 -6.81
N ARG A 42 -12.56 7.10 -5.69
CA ARG A 42 -11.89 6.89 -4.40
C ARG A 42 -11.00 5.66 -4.45
N ASP A 43 -11.51 4.54 -4.96
CA ASP A 43 -10.78 3.28 -4.96
C ASP A 43 -9.56 3.33 -5.91
N ILE A 44 -9.68 3.99 -7.07
CA ILE A 44 -8.55 4.30 -7.97
C ILE A 44 -7.51 5.18 -7.28
N ALA A 45 -7.94 6.23 -6.55
CA ALA A 45 -7.01 7.09 -5.82
C ALA A 45 -6.28 6.33 -4.71
N SER A 46 -7.00 5.51 -3.93
CA SER A 46 -6.40 4.66 -2.89
C SER A 46 -5.32 3.75 -3.44
N PHE A 47 -5.53 3.18 -4.62
CA PHE A 47 -4.51 2.38 -5.30
C PHE A 47 -3.32 3.20 -5.79
N ALA A 48 -3.55 4.35 -6.43
CA ALA A 48 -2.46 5.22 -6.89
C ALA A 48 -1.58 5.70 -5.71
N HIS A 49 -2.18 5.96 -4.55
CA HIS A 49 -1.46 6.31 -3.32
C HIS A 49 -0.61 5.18 -2.73
N LEU A 50 -0.71 3.95 -3.24
CA LEU A 50 0.26 2.90 -2.90
C LEU A 50 1.66 3.23 -3.46
N PHE A 51 1.73 4.00 -4.54
CA PHE A 51 2.98 4.33 -5.24
C PHE A 51 3.50 5.70 -4.86
N VAL A 52 2.63 6.69 -4.74
CA VAL A 52 3.00 8.07 -4.43
C VAL A 52 2.50 8.48 -3.05
N ALA A 53 3.28 9.29 -2.34
CA ALA A 53 2.90 9.77 -1.02
C ALA A 53 1.54 10.48 -1.07
N GLY A 54 0.59 9.97 -0.26
CA GLY A 54 -0.74 10.55 -0.08
C GLY A 54 -0.89 11.06 1.34
N GLY A 55 -0.72 12.37 1.54
CA GLY A 55 -0.83 12.98 2.86
C GLY A 55 0.27 12.49 3.82
N SER A 56 -0.13 11.96 4.99
CA SER A 56 0.78 11.56 6.07
C SER A 56 1.31 10.12 5.93
N GLN A 57 0.81 9.34 4.98
CA GLN A 57 1.22 7.95 4.81
C GLN A 57 2.33 7.83 3.75
N PRO A 58 3.46 7.17 4.08
CA PRO A 58 4.46 6.85 3.08
C PRO A 58 3.89 5.84 2.07
N PRO A 59 4.36 5.87 0.81
CA PRO A 59 3.91 4.91 -0.19
C PRO A 59 4.22 3.47 0.24
N ALA A 60 3.30 2.56 -0.09
CA ALA A 60 3.39 1.13 0.20
C ALA A 60 4.56 0.47 -0.53
N PHE A 61 4.69 0.81 -1.81
CA PHE A 61 5.80 0.39 -2.62
C PHE A 61 6.95 1.33 -2.33
N PRO A 62 8.06 0.86 -1.74
CA PRO A 62 9.19 1.72 -1.42
C PRO A 62 9.75 2.34 -2.71
N PRO A 63 10.41 3.50 -2.63
CA PRO A 63 11.18 4.02 -3.73
C PRO A 63 12.34 3.04 -4.01
N GLY A 64 12.09 2.09 -4.90
CA GLY A 64 13.18 1.39 -5.58
C GLY A 64 14.01 2.42 -6.34
N ASP A 65 15.30 2.19 -6.39
CA ASP A 65 16.21 2.89 -7.27
C ASP A 65 15.95 2.46 -8.73
N GLY A 66 15.91 3.44 -9.64
CA GLY A 66 15.91 3.18 -11.08
C GLY A 66 14.70 3.70 -11.86
N GLU A 67 14.68 3.32 -13.13
CA GLU A 67 13.77 3.84 -14.15
C GLU A 67 12.33 3.36 -13.99
N GLU A 68 12.12 2.11 -13.56
CA GLU A 68 10.79 1.54 -13.31
C GLU A 68 10.04 2.31 -12.22
N ARG A 69 10.76 2.78 -11.19
CA ARG A 69 10.19 3.60 -10.13
C ARG A 69 9.69 4.94 -10.66
N ILE A 70 10.52 5.63 -11.43
CA ILE A 70 10.18 6.93 -12.01
C ILE A 70 8.93 6.77 -12.91
N LYS A 71 8.88 5.72 -13.71
CA LYS A 71 7.72 5.38 -14.56
C LYS A 71 6.46 5.12 -13.73
N ALA A 72 6.58 4.34 -12.65
CA ALA A 72 5.46 4.06 -11.74
C ALA A 72 4.95 5.33 -11.05
N ASP A 73 5.85 6.17 -10.54
CA ASP A 73 5.48 7.44 -9.89
C ASP A 73 4.80 8.39 -10.88
N GLN A 74 5.33 8.52 -12.10
CA GLN A 74 4.71 9.33 -13.16
C GLN A 74 3.31 8.81 -13.53
N ALA A 75 3.16 7.49 -13.71
CA ALA A 75 1.87 6.88 -14.03
C ALA A 75 0.85 7.02 -12.89
N ALA A 76 1.30 6.90 -11.64
CA ALA A 76 0.47 7.12 -10.46
C ALA A 76 0.04 8.58 -10.31
N GLN A 77 0.95 9.54 -10.50
CA GLN A 77 0.62 10.97 -10.52
C GLN A 77 -0.36 11.31 -11.65
N ALA A 78 -0.15 10.78 -12.85
CA ALA A 78 -1.09 10.95 -13.97
C ALA A 78 -2.47 10.35 -13.67
N THR A 79 -2.51 9.20 -12.98
CA THR A 79 -3.76 8.57 -12.52
C THR A 79 -4.49 9.45 -11.50
N LEU A 80 -3.78 10.02 -10.53
CA LEU A 80 -4.37 10.97 -9.59
C LEU A 80 -4.85 12.25 -10.29
N GLY A 81 -4.09 12.77 -11.25
CA GLY A 81 -4.49 13.92 -12.07
C GLY A 81 -5.82 13.67 -12.80
N LEU A 82 -5.98 12.47 -13.39
CA LEU A 82 -7.23 12.03 -14.00
C LEU A 82 -8.37 11.97 -12.97
N VAL A 83 -8.15 11.37 -11.80
CA VAL A 83 -9.15 11.29 -10.72
C VAL A 83 -9.58 12.69 -10.28
N HIS A 84 -8.65 13.61 -10.05
CA HIS A 84 -8.96 14.98 -9.66
C HIS A 84 -9.74 15.72 -10.74
N ALA A 85 -9.37 15.56 -12.01
CA ALA A 85 -10.12 16.13 -13.13
C ALA A 85 -11.56 15.59 -13.18
N MET A 86 -11.75 14.27 -13.06
CA MET A 86 -13.09 13.66 -13.05
C MET A 86 -13.93 14.07 -11.84
N ARG A 87 -13.31 14.24 -10.66
CA ARG A 87 -14.01 14.78 -9.47
C ARG A 87 -14.46 16.21 -9.68
N ARG A 88 -13.62 17.07 -10.26
CA ARG A 88 -14.01 18.46 -10.61
C ARG A 88 -15.15 18.48 -11.62
N ASP A 89 -15.04 17.70 -12.70
CA ASP A 89 -16.10 17.57 -13.72
C ASP A 89 -17.43 17.08 -13.09
N SER A 90 -17.36 16.11 -12.16
CA SER A 90 -18.54 15.61 -11.46
C SER A 90 -19.13 16.64 -10.50
N ALA A 91 -18.32 17.44 -9.81
CA ALA A 91 -18.78 18.47 -8.88
C ALA A 91 -19.36 19.70 -9.59
N ALA A 92 -18.92 19.98 -10.81
CA ALA A 92 -19.42 21.09 -11.63
C ALA A 92 -20.82 20.83 -12.24
N SER A 93 -21.34 19.61 -12.12
CA SER A 93 -22.60 19.18 -12.73
C SER A 93 -23.56 18.65 -11.67
N VAL A 94 -24.80 19.18 -11.64
CA VAL A 94 -25.87 18.70 -10.74
C VAL A 94 -26.21 17.23 -11.00
N LEU A 95 -26.06 16.78 -12.25
CA LEU A 95 -26.30 15.39 -12.67
C LEU A 95 -25.06 14.49 -12.51
N GLY A 96 -23.99 15.02 -11.93
CA GLY A 96 -22.69 14.36 -11.85
C GLY A 96 -21.98 14.22 -13.20
N LEU A 97 -21.04 13.29 -13.28
CA LEU A 97 -20.21 13.07 -14.46
C LEU A 97 -21.05 12.62 -15.65
N GLY A 98 -21.00 13.31 -16.80
CA GLY A 98 -21.79 12.96 -18.00
C GLY A 98 -21.50 11.56 -18.57
N LYS A 99 -22.46 10.99 -19.34
CA LYS A 99 -22.40 9.61 -19.87
C LYS A 99 -21.06 9.26 -20.55
N LYS A 100 -20.61 10.09 -21.50
CA LYS A 100 -19.35 9.90 -22.23
C LYS A 100 -18.12 9.82 -21.29
N ARG A 101 -18.10 10.64 -20.24
CA ARG A 101 -17.02 10.64 -19.24
C ARG A 101 -17.07 9.41 -18.34
N ARG A 102 -18.26 8.93 -17.98
CA ARG A 102 -18.44 7.65 -17.26
C ARG A 102 -17.99 6.45 -18.10
N GLU A 103 -18.27 6.45 -19.40
CA GLU A 103 -17.75 5.45 -20.33
C GLU A 103 -16.22 5.47 -20.39
N VAL A 104 -15.61 6.66 -20.47
CA VAL A 104 -14.15 6.81 -20.40
C VAL A 104 -13.61 6.21 -19.10
N LEU A 105 -14.19 6.56 -17.94
CA LEU A 105 -13.80 5.97 -16.65
C LEU A 105 -13.91 4.44 -16.65
N TYR A 106 -15.01 3.89 -17.14
CA TYR A 106 -15.19 2.45 -17.28
C TYR A 106 -14.07 1.82 -18.13
N THR A 107 -13.75 2.41 -19.27
CA THR A 107 -12.68 1.89 -20.15
C THR A 107 -11.28 1.97 -19.53
N HIS A 108 -11.01 2.90 -18.60
CA HIS A 108 -9.75 2.91 -17.86
C HIS A 108 -9.60 1.67 -16.98
N ILE A 109 -10.70 1.17 -16.43
CA ILE A 109 -10.73 0.04 -15.49
C ILE A 109 -10.77 -1.29 -16.24
N THR A 110 -11.68 -1.43 -17.21
CA THR A 110 -11.98 -2.72 -17.88
C THR A 110 -11.36 -2.88 -19.26
N GLY A 111 -10.93 -1.78 -19.89
CA GLY A 111 -10.51 -1.82 -21.29
C GLY A 111 -9.22 -2.61 -21.53
N GLY A 112 -8.90 -2.84 -22.81
CA GLY A 112 -7.65 -3.47 -23.22
C GLY A 112 -6.40 -2.66 -22.88
N LYS A 113 -5.23 -3.24 -23.20
CA LYS A 113 -3.90 -2.60 -23.07
C LYS A 113 -3.76 -1.51 -24.14
N HIS A 114 -4.32 -0.32 -23.88
CA HIS A 114 -4.10 0.86 -24.70
C HIS A 114 -3.17 1.82 -23.98
N SER A 115 -2.06 2.17 -24.64
CA SER A 115 -1.15 3.22 -24.18
C SER A 115 -1.90 4.56 -24.09
N GLY A 116 -1.56 5.37 -23.08
CA GLY A 116 -2.17 6.68 -22.86
C GLY A 116 -3.35 6.67 -21.88
N ARG A 117 -3.61 5.54 -21.22
CA ARG A 117 -4.54 5.46 -20.09
C ARG A 117 -3.71 5.34 -18.80
N PRO A 118 -3.64 6.40 -17.96
CA PRO A 118 -2.72 6.41 -16.82
C PRO A 118 -2.81 5.20 -15.89
N LEU A 119 -4.03 4.73 -15.59
CA LEU A 119 -4.25 3.53 -14.77
C LEU A 119 -3.74 2.25 -15.45
N VAL A 120 -3.90 2.12 -16.77
CA VAL A 120 -3.35 0.99 -17.54
C VAL A 120 -1.82 1.04 -17.48
N ASP A 121 -1.24 2.21 -17.76
CA ASP A 121 0.20 2.41 -17.76
C ASP A 121 0.81 2.09 -16.38
N LEU A 122 0.14 2.51 -15.30
CA LEU A 122 0.54 2.16 -13.93
C LEU A 122 0.58 0.64 -13.73
N PHE A 123 -0.46 -0.09 -14.14
CA PHE A 123 -0.48 -1.55 -14.04
C PHE A 123 0.61 -2.20 -14.89
N LEU A 124 0.83 -1.73 -16.13
CA LEU A 124 1.85 -2.30 -17.02
C LEU A 124 3.25 -2.22 -16.42
N VAL A 125 3.56 -1.12 -15.72
CA VAL A 125 4.86 -0.93 -15.08
C VAL A 125 4.98 -1.68 -13.75
N THR A 126 3.87 -1.92 -13.04
CA THR A 126 3.92 -2.33 -11.62
C THR A 126 3.30 -3.69 -11.31
N GLU A 127 2.64 -4.36 -12.25
CA GLU A 127 1.87 -5.59 -11.98
C GLU A 127 2.68 -6.69 -11.27
N SER A 128 3.92 -6.92 -11.69
CA SER A 128 4.81 -7.90 -11.06
C SER A 128 5.16 -7.52 -9.62
N ALA A 129 5.50 -6.25 -9.38
CA ALA A 129 5.82 -5.74 -8.05
C ALA A 129 4.61 -5.79 -7.11
N ILE A 130 3.42 -5.46 -7.60
CA ILE A 130 2.16 -5.58 -6.85
C ILE A 130 1.92 -7.03 -6.47
N HIS A 131 2.02 -7.96 -7.42
CA HIS A 131 1.80 -9.38 -7.13
C HIS A 131 2.79 -9.90 -6.08
N HIS A 132 4.08 -9.56 -6.20
CA HIS A 132 5.08 -9.94 -5.21
C HIS A 132 4.75 -9.39 -3.82
N TYR A 133 4.32 -8.14 -3.73
CA TYR A 133 3.90 -7.51 -2.48
C TYR A 133 2.68 -8.21 -1.87
N VAL A 134 1.61 -8.40 -2.65
CA VAL A 134 0.39 -9.11 -2.25
C VAL A 134 0.71 -10.51 -1.74
N ARG A 135 1.53 -11.27 -2.48
CA ARG A 135 1.98 -12.61 -2.08
C ARG A 135 2.77 -12.60 -0.77
N SER A 136 3.65 -11.61 -0.59
CA SER A 136 4.42 -11.44 0.65
C SER A 136 3.51 -11.15 1.84
N MET A 137 2.52 -10.28 1.67
CA MET A 137 1.54 -9.96 2.74
C MET A 137 0.65 -11.16 3.07
N SER A 138 0.16 -11.87 2.05
CA SER A 138 -0.60 -13.10 2.24
C SER A 138 0.21 -14.16 2.98
N LYS A 139 1.49 -14.38 2.63
CA LYS A 139 2.37 -15.28 3.38
C LYS A 139 2.51 -14.87 4.85
N ARG A 140 2.76 -13.59 5.13
CA ARG A 140 2.85 -13.06 6.50
C ARG A 140 1.56 -13.25 7.28
N MET A 141 0.41 -13.13 6.61
CA MET A 141 -0.90 -13.39 7.19
C MET A 141 -1.06 -14.84 7.59
N VAL A 142 -0.75 -15.78 6.69
CA VAL A 142 -0.78 -17.21 6.99
C VAL A 142 0.18 -17.55 8.13
N ASP A 143 1.41 -17.02 8.10
CA ASP A 143 2.41 -17.25 9.14
C ASP A 143 1.99 -16.73 10.52
N ALA A 144 1.14 -15.69 10.58
CA ALA A 144 0.63 -15.14 11.83
C ALA A 144 -0.45 -16.01 12.49
N ILE A 145 -1.07 -16.93 11.76
CA ILE A 145 -2.12 -17.82 12.26
C ILE A 145 -1.46 -19.03 12.92
N LYS A 146 -1.35 -18.97 14.25
CA LYS A 146 -0.76 -20.05 15.05
C LYS A 146 -1.78 -21.01 15.64
N THR A 147 -3.05 -20.63 15.64
CA THR A 147 -4.13 -21.40 16.24
C THR A 147 -5.38 -21.35 15.35
N PRO A 148 -6.27 -22.35 15.43
CA PRO A 148 -7.53 -22.36 14.67
C PRO A 148 -8.40 -21.13 14.95
N GLN A 149 -8.40 -20.61 16.19
CA GLN A 149 -9.18 -19.43 16.57
C GLN A 149 -8.71 -18.16 15.85
N ALA A 150 -7.46 -18.11 15.38
CA ALA A 150 -6.93 -16.98 14.63
C ALA A 150 -7.32 -16.98 13.14
N LEU A 151 -7.93 -18.06 12.63
CA LEU A 151 -8.35 -18.15 11.22
C LEU A 151 -9.35 -17.04 10.86
N GLY A 152 -10.27 -16.68 11.76
CA GLY A 152 -11.25 -15.62 11.55
C GLY A 152 -10.65 -14.20 11.48
N ALA A 153 -9.38 -14.02 11.85
CA ALA A 153 -8.68 -12.75 11.71
C ALA A 153 -7.96 -12.60 10.36
N ALA A 154 -7.97 -13.63 9.51
CA ALA A 154 -7.37 -13.57 8.18
C ALA A 154 -8.27 -12.78 7.22
N SER A 155 -7.67 -11.87 6.43
CA SER A 155 -8.38 -11.20 5.35
C SER A 155 -8.67 -12.20 4.22
N GLU A 156 -9.95 -12.51 4.05
CA GLU A 156 -10.44 -13.39 3.01
C GLU A 156 -10.06 -12.89 1.61
N LEU A 157 -10.28 -11.58 1.34
CA LEU A 157 -9.96 -10.96 0.06
C LEU A 157 -8.46 -11.05 -0.27
N LEU A 158 -7.58 -10.87 0.71
CA LEU A 158 -6.14 -10.99 0.50
C LEU A 158 -5.73 -12.44 0.17
N PHE A 159 -6.29 -13.42 0.89
CA PHE A 159 -5.97 -14.83 0.65
C PHE A 159 -6.46 -15.30 -0.72
N VAL A 160 -7.76 -15.12 -0.99
CA VAL A 160 -8.42 -15.53 -2.25
C VAL A 160 -7.81 -14.77 -3.43
N GLY A 161 -7.57 -13.47 -3.28
CA GLY A 161 -6.96 -12.65 -4.33
C GLY A 161 -5.52 -13.03 -4.67
N THR A 162 -4.75 -13.53 -3.70
CA THR A 162 -3.40 -14.06 -3.97
C THR A 162 -3.47 -15.42 -4.69
N ARG A 163 -4.42 -16.28 -4.32
CA ARG A 163 -4.62 -17.62 -4.92
C ARG A 163 -4.98 -17.51 -6.41
N ASP A 164 -5.94 -16.65 -6.73
CA ASP A 164 -6.55 -16.56 -8.07
C ASP A 164 -5.96 -15.43 -8.92
N TRP A 165 -4.78 -14.88 -8.54
CA TRP A 165 -4.22 -13.64 -9.08
C TRP A 165 -4.20 -13.55 -10.62
N ALA A 166 -3.91 -14.66 -11.29
CA ALA A 166 -3.80 -14.72 -12.74
C ALA A 166 -5.14 -14.47 -13.46
N GLU A 167 -6.25 -14.83 -12.82
CA GLU A 167 -7.60 -14.74 -13.36
C GLU A 167 -8.26 -13.39 -13.05
N LEU A 168 -7.69 -12.62 -12.12
CA LEU A 168 -8.26 -11.36 -11.67
C LEU A 168 -8.19 -10.27 -12.76
N THR A 169 -9.29 -9.54 -12.87
CA THR A 169 -9.34 -8.28 -13.62
C THR A 169 -8.49 -7.20 -12.95
N ARG A 170 -8.17 -6.11 -13.68
CA ARG A 170 -7.44 -4.98 -13.08
C ARG A 170 -8.18 -4.33 -11.91
N TRP A 171 -9.52 -4.28 -11.97
CA TRP A 171 -10.35 -3.81 -10.87
C TRP A 171 -10.12 -4.66 -9.62
N GLU A 172 -10.20 -5.97 -9.74
CA GLU A 172 -10.03 -6.89 -8.62
C GLU A 172 -8.60 -6.85 -8.05
N LYS A 173 -7.57 -6.85 -8.92
CA LYS A 173 -6.17 -6.70 -8.51
C LYS A 173 -5.92 -5.43 -7.72
N MET A 174 -6.57 -4.33 -8.11
CA MET A 174 -6.49 -3.04 -7.42
C MET A 174 -6.97 -3.15 -5.96
N HIS A 175 -8.15 -3.74 -5.76
CA HIS A 175 -8.72 -3.95 -4.43
C HIS A 175 -7.89 -4.90 -3.58
N VAL A 176 -7.39 -6.00 -4.15
CA VAL A 176 -6.51 -6.94 -3.45
C VAL A 176 -5.21 -6.25 -3.00
N ALA A 177 -4.64 -5.37 -3.83
CA ALA A 177 -3.45 -4.60 -3.48
C ALA A 177 -3.70 -3.59 -2.35
N VAL A 178 -4.83 -2.88 -2.39
CA VAL A 178 -5.23 -1.97 -1.31
C VAL A 178 -5.49 -2.74 0.00
N GLU A 179 -6.12 -3.91 -0.09
CA GLU A 179 -6.36 -4.77 1.06
C GLU A 179 -5.06 -5.31 1.68
N ALA A 180 -4.09 -5.69 0.85
CA ALA A 180 -2.75 -6.06 1.32
C ALA A 180 -2.09 -4.91 2.11
N GLN A 181 -2.24 -3.67 1.66
CA GLN A 181 -1.72 -2.50 2.36
C GLN A 181 -2.44 -2.24 3.68
N ARG A 182 -3.76 -2.40 3.74
CA ARG A 182 -4.53 -2.31 4.99
C ARG A 182 -4.05 -3.34 6.00
N TYR A 183 -3.90 -4.59 5.56
CA TYR A 183 -3.37 -5.66 6.39
C TYR A 183 -1.97 -5.34 6.94
N PHE A 184 -1.09 -4.79 6.11
CA PHE A 184 0.24 -4.33 6.56
C PHE A 184 0.15 -3.26 7.66
N HIS A 185 -0.73 -2.27 7.51
CA HIS A 185 -0.94 -1.24 8.52
C HIS A 185 -1.48 -1.80 9.83
N ASP A 186 -2.45 -2.72 9.77
CA ASP A 186 -3.01 -3.38 10.94
C ASP A 186 -1.96 -4.18 11.71
N MET A 187 -1.10 -4.91 10.98
CA MET A 187 0.04 -5.61 11.56
C MET A 187 1.00 -4.64 12.26
N LYS A 188 1.35 -3.51 11.61
CA LYS A 188 2.26 -2.51 12.16
C LYS A 188 1.67 -1.86 13.42
N GLY A 189 0.37 -1.56 13.41
CA GLY A 189 -0.34 -1.03 14.58
C GLY A 189 -0.31 -1.98 15.76
N LYS A 190 -0.61 -3.27 15.54
CA LYS A 190 -0.55 -4.32 16.57
C LYS A 190 0.87 -4.54 17.12
N ALA A 191 1.91 -4.34 16.31
CA ALA A 191 3.30 -4.45 16.76
C ALA A 191 3.71 -3.27 17.66
N LEU A 192 3.20 -2.07 17.39
CA LEU A 192 3.47 -0.88 18.21
C LEU A 192 2.79 -0.98 19.59
N THR A 193 1.56 -1.51 19.67
CA THR A 193 0.84 -1.68 20.95
C THR A 193 1.41 -2.79 21.82
N ARG A 194 2.07 -3.80 21.23
CA ARG A 194 2.74 -4.89 21.96
C ARG A 194 4.10 -4.51 22.54
N ARG A 195 4.66 -3.34 22.19
CA ARG A 195 5.85 -2.85 22.87
C ARG A 195 5.45 -2.48 24.30
N PRO A 196 5.94 -3.19 25.34
CA PRO A 196 5.62 -2.82 26.70
C PRO A 196 6.12 -1.39 26.93
N THR A 197 5.22 -0.51 27.36
CA THR A 197 5.49 0.81 27.93
C THR A 197 6.24 0.71 29.28
N GLY A 198 6.99 -0.38 29.49
CA GLY A 198 7.64 -0.77 30.75
C GLY A 198 9.15 -0.82 30.61
N SER A 199 9.76 0.34 30.41
CA SER A 199 11.00 0.74 31.10
C SER A 199 10.91 2.25 31.32
N LEU A 200 9.82 2.65 31.99
CA LEU A 200 9.80 3.81 32.87
C LEU A 200 10.27 3.27 34.22
N GLU A 201 11.59 3.14 34.39
CA GLU A 201 12.13 3.15 35.74
C GLU A 201 12.10 4.60 36.22
N THR A 202 11.33 4.78 37.28
CA THR A 202 11.39 5.88 38.23
C THR A 202 12.84 6.17 38.62
N SER A 203 13.39 7.24 38.08
CA SER A 203 14.33 8.08 38.82
C SER A 203 13.79 9.50 38.77
N GLU A 204 12.90 9.78 39.72
CA GLU A 204 12.79 11.12 40.28
C GLU A 204 14.14 11.44 40.94
N VAL A 205 15.00 12.10 40.18
CA VAL A 205 15.98 13.03 40.75
C VAL A 205 15.86 14.29 39.92
N GLU A 206 15.28 15.32 40.54
CA GLU A 206 15.38 16.70 40.11
C GLU A 206 16.85 17.03 39.77
N ALA A 207 17.11 17.46 38.53
CA ALA A 207 17.86 18.70 38.25
C ALA A 207 18.39 18.74 36.80
N SER A 208 18.13 19.90 36.19
CA SER A 208 18.97 20.56 35.19
C SER A 208 18.91 20.09 33.73
N ILE A 209 18.17 20.91 32.97
CA ILE A 209 18.50 21.43 31.64
C ILE A 209 20.00 21.21 31.28
N GLY A 210 20.29 20.36 30.29
CA GLY A 210 21.66 20.13 29.84
C GLY A 210 21.80 19.14 28.68
N HIS A 211 21.79 19.68 27.47
CA HIS A 211 22.57 19.25 26.29
C HIS A 211 22.56 17.79 25.79
N GLN A 212 22.10 17.68 24.53
CA GLN A 212 22.80 17.02 23.41
C GLN A 212 23.26 15.57 23.57
N HIS A 213 22.51 14.65 22.96
CA HIS A 213 23.09 13.44 22.38
C HIS A 213 22.61 13.25 20.95
N LEU A 214 23.22 14.01 20.03
CA LEU A 214 23.35 13.58 18.64
C LEU A 214 24.26 12.34 18.64
N PRO A 215 23.86 11.24 17.98
CA PRO A 215 24.73 10.07 17.84
C PRO A 215 25.99 10.47 17.06
N SER A 216 27.14 10.36 17.73
CA SER A 216 28.46 10.73 17.22
C SER A 216 28.88 9.80 16.08
N LEU A 217 28.73 10.25 14.84
CA LEU A 217 29.33 9.67 13.64
C LEU A 217 30.84 9.97 13.49
N THR A 218 31.50 10.45 14.55
CA THR A 218 32.79 11.15 14.42
C THR A 218 34.03 10.33 14.77
N SER A 219 33.97 9.28 15.58
CA SER A 219 35.23 8.63 16.02
C SER A 219 35.91 7.80 14.92
N ARG A 220 35.15 7.11 14.06
CA ARG A 220 35.74 6.28 12.98
C ARG A 220 36.04 7.07 11.70
N GLN A 221 35.33 8.16 11.42
CA GLN A 221 35.60 9.01 10.24
C GLN A 221 36.76 9.99 10.47
N ALA A 222 37.00 10.44 11.70
CA ALA A 222 38.13 11.31 12.02
C ALA A 222 39.48 10.63 11.77
N GLN A 223 39.57 9.32 12.03
CA GLN A 223 40.82 8.59 11.91
C GLN A 223 41.24 8.32 10.45
N ARG A 224 40.30 8.36 9.49
CA ARG A 224 40.58 8.12 8.06
C ARG A 224 40.82 9.38 7.23
N SER A 225 40.32 10.52 7.66
CA SER A 225 40.37 11.74 6.84
C SER A 225 41.56 12.63 7.13
N GLY A 226 42.19 12.57 8.32
CA GLY A 226 43.36 13.40 8.66
C GLY A 226 43.10 14.92 8.62
N VAL A 227 41.86 15.34 8.39
CA VAL A 227 41.45 16.73 8.31
C VAL A 227 40.85 17.14 9.64
N SER A 228 41.49 18.10 10.31
CA SER A 228 40.94 18.67 11.55
C SER A 228 39.61 19.37 11.30
N GLN A 229 38.70 19.30 12.27
CA GLN A 229 37.40 19.96 12.21
C GLN A 229 37.51 21.48 11.93
N SER A 230 38.58 22.12 12.43
CA SER A 230 38.88 23.53 12.18
C SER A 230 39.07 23.85 10.70
N ARG A 231 39.71 22.94 9.94
CA ARG A 231 39.99 23.12 8.51
C ARG A 231 38.74 22.98 7.65
N LEU A 232 37.78 22.14 8.07
CA LEU A 232 36.48 22.02 7.40
C LEU A 232 35.63 23.27 7.60
N ARG A 233 35.58 23.83 8.82
CA ARG A 233 34.80 25.05 9.09
C ARG A 233 35.36 26.27 8.35
N ALA A 234 36.68 26.42 8.28
CA ALA A 234 37.32 27.51 7.55
C ALA A 234 37.04 27.51 6.03
N ARG A 235 36.59 26.39 5.47
CA ARG A 235 36.30 26.25 4.03
C ARG A 235 34.84 26.55 3.69
N TRP A 236 33.96 26.66 4.70
CA TRP A 236 32.51 26.85 4.55
C TRP A 236 32.02 28.18 5.18
N ALA A 237 32.91 28.93 5.82
CA ALA A 237 32.70 30.33 6.16
C ALA A 237 33.16 31.20 4.98
#